data_AF-A0A1B0AIX2-F1
#
_entry.id   AF-A0A1B0AIX2-F1
#
_cell.length_a   1.000
_cell.length_b   1.000
_cell.length_c   1.000
_cell.angle_alpha   90.00
_cell.angle_beta   90.00
_cell.angle_gamma   90.00
#
_symmetry.space_group_name_H-M   'P 1'
#
loop_
_entity.id
_entity.type
_entity.pdbx_description
1 polymer ?
#
loop_
_entity_poly.entity_id
_entity_poly.type
_entity_poly.pdbx_seq_one_letter_code
_entity_poly.pdbx_strand_id
1 'polypeptide(L)'
;MCSLQRFLEVLLIVGIATFGAAASDKKLEKRATACKGCSYTGRTYYTYPEGTTVERIIYQDRVDTVYHGCNDSPCGVNAVCQEASGGRPVCSCPPGFSGNPLTLCNRGECLDNVECRGDLQCKNARCVNPCVGACGANANCEPKNHVAVCSCPSGFKGDPLVACHRIDPEEQCHPSPCGTNTKCEIVNSVPTCSCLHGYIGNPLTGCRHECDHDGDCTARDMCSNFKCVPACQQCGTGATCNSVANHRAICECPKGYIGSPYTECRPECYGDSDCPSNRPACFYGICKNTCEGACGIGADCRLRGLTPVCSCPRDMTGDPFVRCRPFTKEDLCEPNPCGTNAICIPGHDNTGRERPVCNCLPGYTGNALTHCLRGECLSNNECPGHKACINYQCVNPCIGKCASGATCEPKAHLAVCKCPPGYSGDALISCRQARTQPVAKYTSCATCK
;
A
#
# COMPACT_ATOMS: atom_id res chain seq x y z
N MET A 1 -65.92 -54.92 90.28
CA MET A 1 -66.42 -55.51 91.53
C MET A 1 -65.82 -56.89 91.71
N CYS A 2 -65.47 -57.22 92.97
CA CYS A 2 -64.83 -58.43 93.51
C CYS A 2 -63.35 -58.63 93.14
N SER A 3 -62.39 -58.19 93.97
CA SER A 3 -62.01 -58.63 95.34
C SER A 3 -60.79 -59.55 95.27
N LEU A 4 -59.61 -58.97 95.44
CA LEU A 4 -58.38 -59.71 95.76
C LEU A 4 -57.96 -59.35 97.19
N GLN A 5 -58.72 -59.87 98.14
CA GLN A 5 -58.34 -59.91 99.54
C GLN A 5 -59.02 -61.11 100.18
N ARG A 6 -58.31 -62.25 100.24
CA ARG A 6 -58.36 -63.25 101.33
C ARG A 6 -57.38 -64.42 101.06
N PHE A 7 -56.81 -64.90 102.17
CA PHE A 7 -55.66 -65.82 102.37
C PHE A 7 -54.31 -65.13 102.20
N LEU A 8 -53.80 -64.29 103.11
CA LEU A 8 -53.72 -64.36 104.59
C LEU A 8 -52.85 -65.53 105.14
N GLU A 9 -51.64 -65.13 105.56
CA GLU A 9 -50.84 -65.55 106.73
C GLU A 9 -50.68 -67.03 107.09
N VAL A 10 -49.41 -67.47 107.23
CA VAL A 10 -48.81 -67.77 108.54
C VAL A 10 -47.33 -67.32 108.52
N LEU A 11 -47.01 -66.38 109.40
CA LEU A 11 -45.69 -65.88 109.80
C LEU A 11 -45.27 -66.58 111.12
N LEU A 12 -44.01 -66.40 111.52
CA LEU A 12 -43.35 -66.70 112.83
C LEU A 12 -42.60 -68.04 112.91
N ILE A 13 -41.26 -68.05 112.87
CA ILE A 13 -40.29 -67.64 113.93
C ILE A 13 -40.47 -68.49 115.21
N VAL A 14 -39.55 -69.43 115.48
CA VAL A 14 -38.71 -69.55 116.70
C VAL A 14 -37.66 -70.66 116.49
N GLY A 15 -36.38 -70.26 116.55
CA GLY A 15 -35.42 -70.79 117.51
C GLY A 15 -34.90 -72.25 117.41
N ILE A 16 -33.65 -72.34 116.93
CA ILE A 16 -32.50 -73.03 117.56
C ILE A 16 -32.70 -74.49 118.00
N ALA A 17 -32.08 -75.43 117.26
CA ALA A 17 -31.00 -76.29 117.76
C ALA A 17 -30.45 -77.22 116.65
N THR A 18 -29.33 -76.79 116.06
CA THR A 18 -28.09 -77.56 115.79
C THR A 18 -28.11 -79.00 115.23
N PHE A 19 -27.47 -79.11 114.05
CA PHE A 19 -26.64 -80.20 113.47
C PHE A 19 -27.23 -81.62 113.37
N GLY A 20 -27.32 -82.26 112.20
CA GLY A 20 -26.82 -81.91 110.87
C GLY A 20 -27.22 -82.94 109.81
N ALA A 21 -26.94 -82.57 108.55
CA ALA A 21 -27.03 -83.36 107.32
C ALA A 21 -28.45 -83.68 106.80
N ALA A 22 -28.93 -82.88 105.85
CA ALA A 22 -30.14 -83.14 105.08
C ALA A 22 -30.01 -82.64 103.65
N ALA A 23 -30.44 -83.44 102.68
CA ALA A 23 -31.58 -83.05 101.83
C ALA A 23 -32.12 -84.27 101.07
N SER A 24 -33.36 -84.60 101.42
CA SER A 24 -34.33 -85.52 100.80
C SER A 24 -35.48 -84.61 100.28
N ASP A 25 -36.51 -84.98 99.53
CA ASP A 25 -37.01 -86.22 98.96
C ASP A 25 -38.15 -85.87 97.97
N LYS A 26 -38.52 -86.90 97.20
CA LYS A 26 -39.76 -87.18 96.44
C LYS A 26 -41.08 -86.50 96.90
N LYS A 27 -41.97 -86.36 95.89
CA LYS A 27 -43.32 -87.02 95.79
C LYS A 27 -44.51 -86.05 95.65
N LEU A 28 -45.02 -85.85 94.42
CA LEU A 28 -46.44 -86.04 94.06
C LEU A 28 -46.71 -85.77 92.56
N GLU A 29 -46.82 -86.83 91.75
CA GLU A 29 -47.51 -86.80 90.45
C GLU A 29 -48.62 -87.85 90.50
N LYS A 30 -49.89 -87.41 90.46
CA LYS A 30 -51.04 -88.20 90.01
C LYS A 30 -52.27 -87.30 89.89
N ARG A 31 -52.49 -86.76 88.68
CA ARG A 31 -53.79 -86.57 87.99
C ARG A 31 -53.60 -85.67 86.76
N ALA A 32 -53.33 -86.28 85.62
CA ALA A 32 -53.34 -85.62 84.31
C ALA A 32 -54.37 -86.31 83.43
N THR A 33 -55.51 -85.66 83.17
CA THR A 33 -56.39 -85.99 82.05
C THR A 33 -57.08 -84.73 81.53
N ALA A 34 -56.97 -84.50 80.22
CA ALA A 34 -57.76 -83.61 79.37
C ALA A 34 -57.57 -82.09 79.46
N CYS A 35 -56.56 -81.56 78.75
CA CYS A 35 -56.59 -80.21 78.18
C CYS A 35 -56.36 -80.28 76.67
N LYS A 36 -57.40 -80.01 75.86
CA LYS A 36 -57.26 -79.71 74.42
C LYS A 36 -56.96 -78.20 74.31
N GLY A 37 -55.75 -77.85 73.87
CA GLY A 37 -55.39 -76.46 73.54
C GLY A 37 -54.10 -75.90 74.17
N CYS A 38 -53.31 -76.71 74.86
CA CYS A 38 -51.99 -76.27 75.33
C CYS A 38 -50.91 -76.61 74.28
N SER A 39 -50.16 -75.60 73.82
CA SER A 39 -48.94 -75.84 73.01
C SER A 39 -47.72 -75.85 73.93
N TYR A 40 -46.84 -76.82 73.74
CA TYR A 40 -45.60 -76.99 74.50
C TYR A 40 -44.56 -75.96 74.06
N THR A 41 -44.06 -75.11 74.97
CA THR A 41 -43.11 -74.03 74.63
C THR A 41 -41.72 -74.17 75.28
N GLY A 42 -41.40 -75.31 75.91
CA GLY A 42 -40.03 -75.69 76.29
C GLY A 42 -39.83 -76.05 77.76
N ARG A 43 -38.62 -76.53 78.08
CA ARG A 43 -38.13 -76.83 79.45
C ARG A 43 -37.06 -75.80 79.81
N THR A 44 -37.07 -75.32 81.06
CA THR A 44 -35.95 -74.56 81.63
C THR A 44 -35.42 -75.27 82.86
N TYR A 45 -34.09 -75.36 82.94
CA TYR A 45 -33.36 -75.93 84.06
C TYR A 45 -32.78 -74.79 84.89
N TYR A 46 -33.02 -74.78 86.19
CA TYR A 46 -32.40 -73.85 87.12
C TYR A 46 -31.44 -74.64 88.02
N THR A 47 -30.17 -74.21 88.03
CA THR A 47 -29.11 -74.81 88.86
C THR A 47 -28.77 -73.84 89.96
N TYR A 48 -28.97 -74.23 91.21
CA TYR A 48 -28.53 -73.45 92.37
C TYR A 48 -27.06 -73.77 92.71
N PRO A 49 -26.33 -72.88 93.42
CA PRO A 49 -24.89 -73.04 93.69
C PRO A 49 -24.51 -74.31 94.47
N GLU A 50 -25.47 -75.04 95.03
CA GLU A 50 -25.28 -76.26 95.82
C GLU A 50 -25.62 -77.55 95.04
N GLY A 51 -25.70 -77.46 93.70
CA GLY A 51 -25.63 -78.64 92.82
C GLY A 51 -26.92 -79.44 92.62
N THR A 52 -28.08 -78.97 93.08
CA THR A 52 -29.38 -79.58 92.81
C THR A 52 -30.09 -78.89 91.63
N THR A 53 -30.45 -79.67 90.60
CA THR A 53 -31.24 -79.22 89.44
C THR A 53 -32.70 -79.63 89.57
N VAL A 54 -33.64 -78.70 89.35
CA VAL A 54 -35.09 -78.95 89.40
C VAL A 54 -35.72 -78.64 88.05
N GLU A 55 -36.55 -79.55 87.52
CA GLU A 55 -37.29 -79.36 86.27
C GLU A 55 -38.65 -78.69 86.54
N ARG A 56 -38.94 -77.59 85.83
CA ARG A 56 -40.24 -76.89 85.93
C ARG A 56 -40.87 -76.80 84.53
N ILE A 57 -42.08 -77.33 84.38
CA ILE A 57 -42.89 -77.19 83.17
C ILE A 57 -43.75 -75.92 83.33
N ILE A 58 -43.61 -74.97 82.41
CA ILE A 58 -44.38 -73.71 82.44
C ILE A 58 -45.57 -73.85 81.48
N TYR A 59 -46.79 -73.71 82.02
CA TYR A 59 -48.00 -73.46 81.24
C TYR A 59 -48.49 -72.06 81.60
N GLN A 60 -48.69 -71.21 80.60
CA GLN A 60 -49.17 -69.84 80.80
C GLN A 60 -50.65 -69.76 80.41
N ASP A 61 -51.52 -69.43 81.36
CA ASP A 61 -52.93 -69.18 81.12
C ASP A 61 -53.16 -67.79 80.51
N ARG A 62 -54.16 -67.72 79.63
CA ARG A 62 -54.57 -66.60 78.75
C ARG A 62 -54.91 -65.32 79.51
N VAL A 63 -54.91 -64.18 78.79
CA VAL A 63 -56.05 -63.24 78.80
C VAL A 63 -56.22 -62.61 77.41
N ASP A 64 -57.17 -63.11 76.61
CA ASP A 64 -57.69 -62.35 75.45
C ASP A 64 -58.78 -61.40 75.97
N THR A 65 -58.44 -60.13 76.19
CA THR A 65 -59.45 -59.06 76.24
C THR A 65 -59.90 -58.76 74.81
N VAL A 66 -61.09 -59.23 74.46
CA VAL A 66 -61.75 -58.93 73.19
C VAL A 66 -62.24 -57.47 73.24
N TYR A 67 -61.52 -56.56 72.59
CA TYR A 67 -62.00 -55.21 72.29
C TYR A 67 -62.97 -55.28 71.10
N HIS A 68 -64.16 -54.68 71.25
CA HIS A 68 -65.19 -54.65 70.22
C HIS A 68 -64.93 -53.48 69.26
N GLY A 69 -64.04 -53.68 68.29
CA GLY A 69 -63.79 -52.72 67.20
C GLY A 69 -63.21 -51.37 67.65
N CYS A 70 -63.39 -50.33 66.83
CA CYS A 70 -62.87 -48.99 67.12
C CYS A 70 -63.71 -48.20 68.14
N ASN A 71 -64.86 -48.73 68.58
CA ASN A 71 -65.77 -48.07 69.51
C ASN A 71 -65.21 -47.95 70.94
N ASP A 72 -64.33 -48.86 71.34
CA ASP A 72 -63.72 -48.87 72.68
C ASP A 72 -62.41 -48.05 72.77
N SER A 73 -62.13 -47.21 71.76
CA SER A 73 -60.92 -46.37 71.65
C SER A 73 -59.59 -47.12 71.93
N PRO A 74 -59.30 -48.25 71.25
CA PRO A 74 -58.13 -49.09 71.51
C PRO A 74 -56.79 -48.51 71.00
N CYS A 75 -56.81 -47.38 70.28
CA CYS A 75 -55.62 -46.78 69.70
C CYS A 75 -55.06 -45.64 70.57
N GLY A 76 -53.74 -45.43 70.47
CA GLY A 76 -53.04 -44.38 71.18
C GLY A 76 -53.48 -42.97 70.77
N VAL A 77 -53.10 -41.97 71.56
CA VAL A 77 -53.47 -40.57 71.29
C VAL A 77 -52.94 -40.13 69.91
N ASN A 78 -53.79 -39.46 69.13
CA ASN A 78 -53.55 -39.03 67.73
C ASN A 78 -53.33 -40.16 66.71
N ALA A 79 -53.60 -41.42 67.06
CA ALA A 79 -53.63 -42.53 66.10
C ALA A 79 -55.03 -42.68 65.48
N VAL A 80 -55.09 -43.11 64.23
CA VAL A 80 -56.35 -43.42 63.53
C VAL A 80 -56.63 -44.91 63.66
N CYS A 81 -57.84 -45.23 64.12
CA CYS A 81 -58.35 -46.59 64.19
C CYS A 81 -59.10 -46.94 62.90
N GLN A 82 -58.75 -48.06 62.27
CA GLN A 82 -59.48 -48.63 61.14
C GLN A 82 -59.93 -50.05 61.47
N GLU A 83 -61.14 -50.43 61.05
CA GLU A 83 -61.64 -51.79 61.24
C GLU A 83 -61.10 -52.71 60.15
N ALA A 84 -60.28 -53.69 60.52
CA ALA A 84 -59.85 -54.73 59.60
C ALA A 84 -60.94 -55.81 59.44
N SER A 85 -60.90 -56.54 58.33
CA SER A 85 -61.80 -57.66 58.05
C SER A 85 -61.81 -58.65 59.22
N GLY A 86 -62.94 -58.76 59.92
CA GLY A 86 -63.09 -59.58 61.13
C GLY A 86 -63.25 -58.80 62.44
N GLY A 87 -63.44 -57.47 62.41
CA GLY A 87 -63.81 -56.67 63.59
C GLY A 87 -62.65 -56.33 64.52
N ARG A 88 -61.40 -56.52 64.06
CA ARG A 88 -60.19 -56.16 64.83
C ARG A 88 -59.79 -54.71 64.56
N PRO A 89 -59.52 -53.90 65.59
CA PRO A 89 -59.02 -52.54 65.42
C PRO A 89 -57.55 -52.55 64.96
N VAL A 90 -57.24 -51.82 63.89
CA VAL A 90 -55.88 -51.57 63.41
C VAL A 90 -55.55 -50.09 63.61
N CYS A 91 -54.51 -49.82 64.40
CA CYS A 91 -54.07 -48.47 64.70
C CYS A 91 -52.93 -48.07 63.77
N SER A 92 -53.03 -46.90 63.14
CA SER A 92 -51.96 -46.32 62.33
C SER A 92 -51.80 -44.84 62.66
N CYS A 93 -50.57 -44.31 62.54
CA CYS A 93 -50.39 -42.87 62.62
C CYS A 93 -50.87 -42.22 61.32
N PRO A 94 -51.67 -41.15 61.38
CA PRO A 94 -52.08 -40.42 60.19
C PRO A 94 -50.86 -39.80 59.47
N PRO A 95 -50.98 -39.43 58.18
CA PRO A 95 -49.90 -38.77 57.44
C PRO A 95 -49.38 -37.54 58.20
N GLY A 96 -48.05 -37.40 58.28
CA GLY A 96 -47.44 -36.32 59.04
C GLY A 96 -47.25 -36.60 60.54
N PHE A 97 -47.66 -37.78 61.02
CA PHE A 97 -47.42 -38.24 62.39
C PHE A 97 -46.57 -39.51 62.41
N SER A 98 -45.70 -39.64 63.41
CA SER A 98 -44.83 -40.79 63.60
C SER A 98 -44.74 -41.19 65.06
N GLY A 99 -44.41 -42.45 65.34
CA GLY A 99 -44.41 -43.01 66.69
C GLY A 99 -45.10 -44.36 66.73
N ASN A 100 -45.57 -44.75 67.91
CA ASN A 100 -46.27 -46.01 68.11
C ASN A 100 -47.80 -45.76 68.09
N PRO A 101 -48.53 -46.27 67.08
CA PRO A 101 -49.98 -46.07 66.94
C PRO A 101 -50.82 -46.61 68.11
N LEU A 102 -50.27 -47.50 68.93
CA LEU A 102 -50.97 -48.06 70.09
C LEU A 102 -50.83 -47.18 71.34
N THR A 103 -49.87 -46.26 71.38
CA THR A 103 -49.62 -45.43 72.57
C THR A 103 -49.74 -43.94 72.27
N LEU A 104 -49.01 -43.44 71.28
CA LEU A 104 -48.97 -42.02 70.92
C LEU A 104 -48.35 -41.86 69.53
N CYS A 105 -49.10 -41.19 68.66
CA CYS A 105 -48.57 -40.64 67.42
C CYS A 105 -48.14 -39.19 67.68
N ASN A 106 -46.85 -38.92 67.53
CA ASN A 106 -46.31 -37.57 67.62
C ASN A 106 -46.46 -36.89 66.27
N ARG A 107 -46.89 -35.62 66.28
CA ARG A 107 -46.86 -34.78 65.08
C ARG A 107 -45.41 -34.63 64.65
N GLY A 108 -45.12 -34.87 63.37
CA GLY A 108 -43.82 -34.60 62.78
C GLY A 108 -43.52 -33.10 62.74
N GLU A 109 -42.36 -32.75 62.19
CA GLU A 109 -41.92 -31.35 62.12
C GLU A 109 -42.83 -30.51 61.22
N CYS A 110 -43.51 -31.11 60.23
CA CYS A 110 -44.41 -30.44 59.29
C CYS A 110 -45.51 -31.38 58.76
N LEU A 111 -46.66 -30.82 58.37
CA LEU A 111 -47.69 -31.51 57.58
C LEU A 111 -47.70 -31.10 56.11
N ASP A 112 -47.35 -29.85 55.83
CA ASP A 112 -47.26 -29.28 54.49
C ASP A 112 -46.08 -28.28 54.41
N ASN A 113 -45.69 -27.92 53.20
CA ASN A 113 -44.57 -27.02 52.90
C ASN A 113 -44.65 -25.68 53.64
N VAL A 114 -45.86 -25.12 53.80
CA VAL A 114 -46.09 -23.85 54.49
C VAL A 114 -45.64 -23.85 55.96
N GLU A 115 -45.52 -25.03 56.58
CA GLU A 115 -45.04 -25.17 57.97
C GLU A 115 -43.50 -25.16 58.06
N CYS A 116 -42.80 -25.30 56.93
CA CYS A 116 -41.35 -25.24 56.86
C CYS A 116 -40.85 -23.83 56.56
N ARG A 117 -39.57 -23.55 56.87
CA ARG A 117 -38.88 -22.34 56.39
C ARG A 117 -38.88 -22.35 54.85
N GLY A 118 -38.96 -21.18 54.19
CA GLY A 118 -39.17 -21.07 52.74
C GLY A 118 -38.15 -21.80 51.83
N ASP A 119 -36.99 -22.17 52.37
CA ASP A 119 -35.92 -22.94 51.73
C ASP A 119 -35.96 -24.46 52.01
N LEU A 120 -36.93 -24.93 52.79
CA LEU A 120 -37.12 -26.34 53.17
C LEU A 120 -38.48 -26.84 52.69
N GLN A 121 -38.59 -28.10 52.31
CA GLN A 121 -39.85 -28.74 51.93
C GLN A 121 -40.28 -29.77 52.96
N CYS A 122 -41.59 -29.97 53.09
CA CYS A 122 -42.12 -31.02 53.93
C CYS A 122 -42.06 -32.37 53.19
N LYS A 123 -41.22 -33.28 53.66
CA LYS A 123 -41.12 -34.64 53.11
C LYS A 123 -41.09 -35.66 54.24
N ASN A 124 -42.02 -36.62 54.21
CA ASN A 124 -42.16 -37.64 55.24
C ASN A 124 -42.24 -37.06 56.67
N ALA A 125 -43.07 -36.02 56.84
CA ALA A 125 -43.28 -35.32 58.11
C ALA A 125 -42.04 -34.61 58.67
N ARG A 126 -41.06 -34.28 57.81
CA ARG A 126 -39.81 -33.59 58.18
C ARG A 126 -39.51 -32.43 57.24
N CYS A 127 -39.03 -31.31 57.78
CA CYS A 127 -38.56 -30.20 56.96
C CYS A 127 -37.15 -30.50 56.44
N VAL A 128 -37.05 -30.82 55.14
CA VAL A 128 -35.79 -31.20 54.51
C VAL A 128 -35.45 -30.24 53.37
N ASN A 129 -34.16 -30.08 53.09
CA ASN A 129 -33.74 -29.26 51.96
C ASN A 129 -34.19 -29.91 50.64
N PRO A 130 -34.99 -29.23 49.80
CA PRO A 130 -35.49 -29.79 48.54
C PRO A 130 -34.37 -30.09 47.53
N CYS A 131 -33.19 -29.47 47.66
CA CYS A 131 -32.07 -29.67 46.76
C CYS A 131 -31.36 -31.02 46.89
N VAL A 132 -31.52 -31.73 48.01
CA VAL A 132 -30.82 -33.00 48.25
C VAL A 132 -31.31 -34.05 47.26
N GLY A 133 -30.49 -34.33 46.24
CA GLY A 133 -30.77 -35.30 45.18
C GLY A 133 -31.76 -34.83 44.11
N ALA A 134 -32.06 -33.53 44.01
CA ALA A 134 -33.03 -33.01 43.05
C ALA A 134 -32.44 -32.54 41.71
N CYS A 135 -31.21 -32.01 41.72
CA CYS A 135 -30.54 -31.52 40.51
C CYS A 135 -29.51 -32.52 39.97
N GLY A 136 -29.28 -32.45 38.67
CA GLY A 136 -28.31 -33.26 37.95
C GLY A 136 -26.85 -32.92 38.29
N ALA A 137 -25.92 -33.72 37.77
CA ALA A 137 -24.50 -33.49 38.00
C ALA A 137 -24.05 -32.11 37.47
N ASN A 138 -23.21 -31.40 38.23
CA ASN A 138 -22.71 -30.05 37.93
C ASN A 138 -23.79 -28.96 37.75
N ALA A 139 -25.02 -29.18 38.21
CA ALA A 139 -26.05 -28.15 38.26
C ALA A 139 -26.02 -27.41 39.61
N ASN A 140 -26.30 -26.10 39.57
CA ASN A 140 -26.56 -25.32 40.77
C ASN A 140 -28.02 -25.54 41.21
N CYS A 141 -28.21 -25.80 42.51
CA CYS A 141 -29.55 -25.86 43.10
C CYS A 141 -29.80 -24.65 43.99
N GLU A 142 -30.95 -24.00 43.78
CA GLU A 142 -31.46 -22.96 44.65
C GLU A 142 -32.85 -23.36 45.17
N PRO A 143 -33.06 -23.46 46.49
CA PRO A 143 -34.38 -23.71 47.05
C PRO A 143 -35.25 -22.45 46.94
N LYS A 144 -36.34 -22.52 46.18
CA LYS A 144 -37.31 -21.42 46.05
C LYS A 144 -38.71 -21.95 46.31
N ASN A 145 -39.44 -21.32 47.23
CA ASN A 145 -40.82 -21.67 47.55
C ASN A 145 -41.02 -23.17 47.82
N HIS A 146 -40.18 -23.75 48.68
CA HIS A 146 -40.19 -25.17 49.03
C HIS A 146 -39.91 -26.15 47.87
N VAL A 147 -39.41 -25.68 46.72
CA VAL A 147 -39.00 -26.54 45.61
C VAL A 147 -37.55 -26.30 45.22
N ALA A 148 -36.91 -27.32 44.64
CA ALA A 148 -35.58 -27.22 44.09
C ALA A 148 -35.62 -26.59 42.69
N VAL A 149 -34.92 -25.48 42.49
CA VAL A 149 -34.74 -24.86 41.18
C VAL A 149 -33.31 -25.15 40.71
N CYS A 150 -33.20 -25.91 39.63
CA CYS A 150 -31.92 -26.34 39.06
C CYS A 150 -31.54 -25.46 37.87
N SER A 151 -30.27 -25.06 37.80
CA SER A 151 -29.72 -24.28 36.68
C SER A 151 -28.28 -24.70 36.39
N CYS A 152 -27.84 -24.59 35.13
CA CYS A 152 -26.42 -24.80 34.81
C CYS A 152 -25.61 -23.54 35.14
N PRO A 153 -24.45 -23.69 35.82
CA PRO A 153 -23.55 -22.57 36.09
C PRO A 153 -22.92 -22.01 34.80
N SER A 154 -22.39 -20.79 34.86
CA SER A 154 -21.72 -20.16 33.72
C SER A 154 -20.61 -21.05 33.13
N GLY A 155 -20.61 -21.24 31.81
CA GLY A 155 -19.67 -22.11 31.10
C GLY A 155 -20.11 -23.59 31.01
N PHE A 156 -21.32 -23.92 31.47
CA PHE A 156 -21.92 -25.25 31.34
C PHE A 156 -23.25 -25.20 30.58
N LYS A 157 -23.59 -26.28 29.88
CA LYS A 157 -24.85 -26.47 29.15
C LYS A 157 -25.38 -27.88 29.41
N GLY A 158 -26.66 -28.11 29.14
CA GLY A 158 -27.34 -29.39 29.34
C GLY A 158 -28.69 -29.21 30.02
N ASP A 159 -29.25 -30.31 30.49
CA ASP A 159 -30.46 -30.31 31.32
C ASP A 159 -30.04 -30.24 32.80
N PRO A 160 -30.37 -29.17 33.54
CA PRO A 160 -30.04 -29.03 34.95
C PRO A 160 -30.60 -30.12 35.87
N LEU A 161 -31.63 -30.86 35.44
CA LEU A 161 -32.21 -31.99 36.17
C LEU A 161 -31.44 -33.30 35.92
N VAL A 162 -30.69 -33.41 34.81
CA VAL A 162 -29.97 -34.62 34.42
C VAL A 162 -28.47 -34.44 34.65
N ALA A 163 -27.85 -33.53 33.90
CA ALA A 163 -26.44 -33.16 34.03
C ALA A 163 -26.12 -31.92 33.20
N CYS A 164 -25.31 -31.05 33.77
CA CYS A 164 -24.62 -29.98 33.08
C CYS A 164 -23.21 -30.44 32.69
N HIS A 165 -22.83 -30.27 31.43
CA HIS A 165 -21.48 -30.51 30.94
C HIS A 165 -20.82 -29.18 30.59
N ARG A 166 -19.48 -29.14 30.63
CA ARG A 166 -18.76 -27.94 30.18
C ARG A 166 -19.07 -27.72 28.71
N ILE A 167 -19.29 -26.46 28.34
CA ILE A 167 -19.41 -26.08 26.94
C ILE A 167 -18.03 -26.29 26.32
N ASP A 168 -17.93 -27.19 25.35
CA ASP A 168 -16.69 -27.40 24.63
C ASP A 168 -16.28 -26.08 23.93
N PRO A 169 -14.98 -25.70 23.98
CA PRO A 169 -14.51 -24.46 23.37
C PRO A 169 -14.86 -24.34 21.88
N GLU A 170 -14.96 -25.46 21.18
CA GLU A 170 -15.31 -25.51 19.76
C GLU A 170 -16.80 -25.17 19.51
N GLU A 171 -17.73 -25.46 20.43
CA GLU A 171 -19.16 -25.17 20.22
C GLU A 171 -19.52 -23.69 20.40
N GLN A 172 -18.67 -22.88 21.05
CA GLN A 172 -18.96 -21.48 21.34
C GLN A 172 -19.04 -20.58 20.09
N CYS A 173 -18.48 -21.02 18.97
CA CYS A 173 -18.58 -20.36 17.67
C CYS A 173 -19.54 -21.07 16.69
N HIS A 174 -20.32 -22.06 17.16
CA HIS A 174 -21.23 -22.86 16.32
C HIS A 174 -22.64 -23.00 16.94
N PRO A 175 -23.66 -22.25 16.46
CA PRO A 175 -23.60 -21.24 15.39
C PRO A 175 -22.89 -19.95 15.85
N SER A 176 -22.23 -19.27 14.91
CA SER A 176 -21.42 -18.08 15.23
C SER A 176 -22.27 -16.97 15.87
N PRO A 177 -21.89 -16.43 17.03
CA PRO A 177 -22.52 -15.24 17.62
C PRO A 177 -22.11 -13.94 16.92
N CYS A 178 -21.17 -14.01 15.97
CA CYS A 178 -20.64 -12.86 15.23
C CYS A 178 -21.46 -12.56 13.97
N GLY A 179 -21.44 -11.31 13.51
CA GLY A 179 -22.12 -10.89 12.29
C GLY A 179 -21.48 -11.44 11.02
N THR A 180 -22.06 -11.15 9.85
CA THR A 180 -21.54 -11.63 8.57
C THR A 180 -20.13 -11.11 8.26
N ASN A 181 -19.33 -11.89 7.50
CA ASN A 181 -17.95 -11.57 7.13
C ASN A 181 -16.99 -11.33 8.31
N THR A 182 -17.13 -12.13 9.36
CA THR A 182 -16.31 -12.06 10.58
C THR A 182 -15.68 -13.41 10.89
N LYS A 183 -14.64 -13.37 11.71
CA LYS A 183 -13.99 -14.53 12.33
C LYS A 183 -14.33 -14.55 13.82
N CYS A 184 -14.80 -15.69 14.31
CA CYS A 184 -15.01 -15.97 15.72
C CYS A 184 -13.80 -16.74 16.25
N GLU A 185 -13.14 -16.21 17.29
CA GLU A 185 -12.03 -16.87 17.99
C GLU A 185 -12.29 -16.87 19.50
N ILE A 186 -11.93 -17.96 20.18
CA ILE A 186 -12.05 -18.03 21.63
C ILE A 186 -10.79 -17.46 22.27
N VAL A 187 -10.91 -16.28 22.89
CA VAL A 187 -9.83 -15.62 23.62
C VAL A 187 -10.22 -15.61 25.10
N ASN A 188 -9.42 -16.24 25.97
CA ASN A 188 -9.71 -16.36 27.41
C ASN A 188 -11.11 -16.95 27.71
N SER A 189 -11.52 -17.99 26.98
CA SER A 189 -12.84 -18.64 27.11
C SER A 189 -14.04 -17.74 26.76
N VAL A 190 -13.82 -16.66 26.01
CA VAL A 190 -14.86 -15.76 25.51
C VAL A 190 -14.83 -15.73 23.97
N PRO A 191 -15.97 -15.92 23.28
CA PRO A 191 -16.04 -15.76 21.84
C PRO A 191 -15.81 -14.29 21.46
N THR A 192 -14.73 -14.04 20.74
CA THR A 192 -14.30 -12.72 20.29
C THR A 192 -14.49 -12.65 18.78
N CYS A 193 -15.23 -11.63 18.34
CA CYS A 193 -15.52 -11.39 16.93
C CYS A 193 -14.55 -10.36 16.33
N SER A 194 -13.99 -10.67 15.18
CA SER A 194 -13.16 -9.74 14.39
C SER A 194 -13.59 -9.73 12.93
N CYS A 195 -13.46 -8.61 12.22
CA CYS A 195 -13.73 -8.60 10.78
C CYS A 195 -12.69 -9.45 10.04
N LEU A 196 -13.10 -10.12 8.96
CA LEU A 196 -12.16 -10.74 8.03
C LEU A 196 -11.22 -9.69 7.43
N HIS A 197 -10.05 -10.12 6.94
CA HIS A 197 -9.08 -9.19 6.35
C HIS A 197 -9.68 -8.42 5.18
N GLY A 198 -9.53 -7.08 5.17
CA GLY A 198 -10.12 -6.20 4.15
C GLY A 198 -11.56 -5.76 4.44
N TYR A 199 -12.21 -6.31 5.47
CA TYR A 199 -13.55 -5.89 5.88
C TYR A 199 -13.49 -4.85 7.01
N ILE A 200 -14.41 -3.88 6.96
CA ILE A 200 -14.58 -2.81 7.93
C ILE A 200 -15.99 -2.85 8.52
N GLY A 201 -16.15 -2.34 9.74
CA GLY A 201 -17.44 -2.25 10.42
C GLY A 201 -17.41 -2.83 11.83
N ASN A 202 -18.57 -3.26 12.30
CA ASN A 202 -18.73 -3.82 13.64
C ASN A 202 -18.84 -5.35 13.57
N PRO A 203 -17.88 -6.12 14.13
CA PRO A 203 -17.88 -7.57 14.08
C PRO A 203 -19.10 -8.26 14.72
N LEU A 204 -19.84 -7.59 15.58
CA LEU A 204 -21.05 -8.16 16.19
C LEU A 204 -22.27 -8.08 15.26
N THR A 205 -22.37 -7.02 14.44
CA THR A 205 -23.49 -6.83 13.50
C THR A 205 -23.17 -7.31 12.10
N GLY A 206 -21.89 -7.32 11.74
CA GLY A 206 -21.39 -7.72 10.42
C GLY A 206 -20.45 -6.67 9.84
N CYS A 207 -19.51 -7.13 9.04
CA CYS A 207 -18.53 -6.29 8.36
C CYS A 207 -18.80 -6.25 6.85
N ARG A 208 -18.40 -5.16 6.20
CA ARG A 208 -18.50 -4.96 4.75
C ARG A 208 -17.17 -4.49 4.18
N HIS A 209 -17.04 -4.53 2.86
CA HIS A 209 -15.94 -3.89 2.18
C HIS A 209 -16.02 -2.36 2.26
N GLU A 210 -14.90 -1.68 1.97
CA GLU A 210 -14.91 -0.23 1.81
C GLU A 210 -15.67 0.17 0.54
N CYS A 211 -15.51 -0.61 -0.53
CA CYS A 211 -16.23 -0.48 -1.80
C CYS A 211 -16.44 -1.86 -2.43
N ASP A 212 -17.51 -2.02 -3.21
CA ASP A 212 -17.71 -3.15 -4.12
C ASP A 212 -17.64 -2.68 -5.59
N HIS A 213 -17.95 -1.41 -5.85
CA HIS A 213 -17.88 -0.78 -7.17
C HIS A 213 -17.20 0.60 -7.07
N ASP A 214 -16.67 1.09 -8.19
CA ASP A 214 -16.00 2.39 -8.27
C ASP A 214 -16.86 3.56 -7.77
N GLY A 215 -18.18 3.49 -8.01
CA GLY A 215 -19.13 4.51 -7.58
C GLY A 215 -19.32 4.62 -6.06
N ASP A 216 -18.85 3.64 -5.29
CA ASP A 216 -18.82 3.70 -3.83
C ASP A 216 -17.70 4.63 -3.31
N CYS A 217 -16.72 4.93 -4.16
CA CYS A 217 -15.57 5.77 -3.85
C CYS A 217 -15.80 7.24 -4.27
N THR A 218 -14.89 8.12 -3.84
CA THR A 218 -14.94 9.52 -4.30
C THR A 218 -14.65 9.62 -5.79
N ALA A 219 -15.04 10.73 -6.43
CA ALA A 219 -14.88 10.92 -7.88
C ALA A 219 -13.41 10.84 -8.39
N ARG A 220 -12.42 10.92 -7.49
CA ARG A 220 -10.98 10.80 -7.83
C ARG A 220 -10.38 9.43 -7.51
N ASP A 221 -11.14 8.57 -6.86
CA ASP A 221 -10.71 7.24 -6.40
C ASP A 221 -11.41 6.15 -7.22
N MET A 222 -10.93 4.93 -7.13
CA MET A 222 -11.55 3.74 -7.72
C MET A 222 -11.49 2.57 -6.75
N CYS A 223 -12.37 1.60 -6.98
CA CYS A 223 -12.43 0.41 -6.15
C CYS A 223 -11.42 -0.62 -6.66
N SER A 224 -10.41 -0.90 -5.85
CA SER A 224 -9.39 -1.90 -6.14
C SER A 224 -9.21 -2.81 -4.93
N ASN A 225 -9.44 -4.12 -5.13
CA ASN A 225 -9.40 -5.12 -4.06
C ASN A 225 -10.21 -4.70 -2.82
N PHE A 226 -11.45 -4.28 -3.05
CA PHE A 226 -12.40 -3.87 -2.00
C PHE A 226 -12.01 -2.64 -1.18
N LYS A 227 -11.05 -1.86 -1.70
CA LYS A 227 -10.52 -0.66 -1.08
C LYS A 227 -10.62 0.52 -2.05
N CYS A 228 -11.00 1.70 -1.56
CA CYS A 228 -10.92 2.91 -2.36
C CYS A 228 -9.46 3.36 -2.44
N VAL A 229 -8.91 3.37 -3.65
CA VAL A 229 -7.56 3.84 -3.93
C VAL A 229 -7.59 4.97 -4.95
N PRO A 230 -6.63 5.91 -4.93
CA PRO A 230 -6.58 6.98 -5.92
C PRO A 230 -6.53 6.41 -7.34
N ALA A 231 -7.43 6.87 -8.21
CA ALA A 231 -7.49 6.35 -9.59
C ALA A 231 -6.19 6.62 -10.37
N CYS A 232 -5.46 7.69 -10.02
CA CYS A 232 -4.15 7.99 -10.58
C CYS A 232 -3.07 6.91 -10.33
N GLN A 233 -3.28 5.96 -9.40
CA GLN A 233 -2.40 4.79 -9.28
C GLN A 233 -2.42 3.90 -10.53
N GLN A 234 -3.40 4.05 -11.43
CA GLN A 234 -3.45 3.38 -12.73
C GLN A 234 -2.38 3.89 -13.71
N CYS A 235 -1.77 5.06 -13.47
CA CYS A 235 -0.75 5.60 -14.36
C CYS A 235 0.58 4.86 -14.21
N GLY A 236 1.25 4.65 -15.36
CA GLY A 236 2.55 3.99 -15.44
C GLY A 236 3.68 4.83 -14.85
N THR A 237 4.85 4.21 -14.68
CA THR A 237 6.03 4.90 -14.13
C THR A 237 6.45 6.06 -15.04
N GLY A 238 6.67 7.23 -14.44
CA GLY A 238 7.05 8.44 -15.18
C GLY A 238 5.92 9.12 -15.97
N ALA A 239 4.69 8.61 -15.90
CA ALA A 239 3.52 9.26 -16.49
C ALA A 239 2.91 10.30 -15.55
N THR A 240 2.27 11.31 -16.13
CA THR A 240 1.52 12.34 -15.39
C THR A 240 0.03 11.98 -15.41
N CYS A 241 -0.62 12.04 -14.24
CA CYS A 241 -2.07 11.92 -14.14
C CYS A 241 -2.70 13.30 -14.36
N ASN A 242 -3.31 13.53 -15.52
CA ASN A 242 -3.88 14.83 -15.88
C ASN A 242 -5.23 15.08 -15.22
N SER A 243 -6.09 14.06 -15.22
CA SER A 243 -7.43 14.13 -14.66
C SER A 243 -7.98 12.72 -14.41
N VAL A 244 -9.08 12.67 -13.66
CA VAL A 244 -9.85 11.44 -13.42
C VAL A 244 -11.24 11.64 -14.00
N ALA A 245 -11.68 10.71 -14.84
CA ALA A 245 -13.01 10.70 -15.43
C ALA A 245 -13.65 9.32 -15.21
N ASN A 246 -14.84 9.29 -14.63
CA ASN A 246 -15.56 8.05 -14.31
C ASN A 246 -14.68 7.05 -13.54
N HIS A 247 -14.01 7.51 -12.48
CA HIS A 247 -13.10 6.71 -11.64
C HIS A 247 -11.89 6.09 -12.40
N ARG A 248 -11.59 6.59 -13.61
CA ARG A 248 -10.43 6.16 -14.40
C ARG A 248 -9.46 7.32 -14.59
N ALA A 249 -8.17 7.02 -14.47
CA ALA A 249 -7.14 8.01 -14.72
C ALA A 249 -6.96 8.25 -16.22
N ILE A 250 -6.79 9.52 -16.58
CA ILE A 250 -6.31 9.96 -17.88
C ILE A 250 -4.83 10.28 -17.71
N CYS A 251 -3.99 9.37 -18.18
CA CYS A 251 -2.53 9.42 -18.03
C CYS A 251 -1.88 9.87 -19.33
N GLU A 252 -0.86 10.71 -19.25
CA GLU A 252 -0.06 11.15 -20.40
C GLU A 252 1.44 11.12 -20.09
N CYS A 253 2.26 10.83 -21.10
CA CYS A 253 3.70 10.98 -20.97
C CYS A 253 4.08 12.46 -21.02
N PRO A 254 5.00 12.92 -20.15
CA PRO A 254 5.56 14.27 -20.24
C PRO A 254 6.15 14.56 -21.63
N LYS A 255 6.23 15.84 -21.99
CA LYS A 255 6.83 16.25 -23.28
C LYS A 255 8.25 15.69 -23.42
N GLY A 256 8.51 15.00 -24.52
CA GLY A 256 9.81 14.37 -24.80
C GLY A 256 9.97 12.94 -24.32
N TYR A 257 8.97 12.39 -23.62
CA TYR A 257 8.94 11.00 -23.22
C TYR A 257 8.08 10.19 -24.19
N ILE A 258 8.50 8.96 -24.46
CA ILE A 258 7.85 7.98 -25.31
C ILE A 258 7.45 6.75 -24.48
N GLY A 259 6.53 5.95 -25.00
CA GLY A 259 6.03 4.76 -24.32
C GLY A 259 4.51 4.81 -24.14
N SER A 260 4.00 4.03 -23.20
CA SER A 260 2.57 3.98 -22.89
C SER A 260 2.32 4.61 -21.51
N PRO A 261 1.47 5.65 -21.41
CA PRO A 261 1.19 6.33 -20.15
C PRO A 261 0.61 5.46 -19.03
N TYR A 262 0.09 4.28 -19.37
CA TYR A 262 -0.47 3.32 -18.41
C TYR A 262 0.52 2.23 -17.98
N THR A 263 1.73 2.20 -18.54
CA THR A 263 2.74 1.19 -18.22
C THR A 263 4.06 1.84 -17.83
N GLU A 264 4.69 2.56 -18.76
CA GLU A 264 5.96 3.25 -18.55
C GLU A 264 6.16 4.34 -19.60
N CYS A 265 6.55 5.53 -19.13
CA CYS A 265 7.05 6.63 -19.95
C CYS A 265 8.56 6.73 -19.75
N ARG A 266 9.32 6.68 -20.84
CA ARG A 266 10.78 6.80 -20.84
C ARG A 266 11.25 7.92 -21.79
N PRO A 267 12.40 8.55 -21.57
CA PRO A 267 12.93 9.50 -22.52
C PRO A 267 13.21 8.81 -23.86
N GLU A 268 13.23 9.60 -24.94
CA GLU A 268 13.62 9.10 -26.27
C GLU A 268 15.09 8.65 -26.30
N CYS A 269 15.95 9.31 -25.51
CA CYS A 269 17.37 9.02 -25.41
C CYS A 269 17.89 9.22 -23.99
N TYR A 270 18.90 8.46 -23.58
CA TYR A 270 19.68 8.70 -22.37
C TYR A 270 21.04 9.31 -22.70
N GLY A 271 21.55 9.09 -23.91
CA GLY A 271 22.74 9.74 -24.45
C GLY A 271 22.68 9.90 -25.96
N ASP A 272 23.67 10.60 -26.52
CA ASP A 272 23.75 10.91 -27.96
C ASP A 272 23.78 9.66 -28.86
N SER A 273 24.31 8.55 -28.34
CA SER A 273 24.37 7.26 -29.06
C SER A 273 23.00 6.65 -29.33
N ASP A 274 21.99 7.01 -28.55
CA ASP A 274 20.63 6.48 -28.68
C ASP A 274 19.87 7.19 -29.82
N CYS A 275 20.41 8.32 -30.31
CA CYS A 275 19.75 9.15 -31.28
C CYS A 275 20.09 8.77 -32.74
N PRO A 276 19.13 8.89 -33.66
CA PRO A 276 19.36 8.62 -35.07
C PRO A 276 20.20 9.73 -35.73
N SER A 277 20.84 9.41 -36.86
CA SER A 277 21.82 10.28 -37.51
C SER A 277 21.29 11.64 -37.98
N ASN A 278 19.98 11.80 -38.17
CA ASN A 278 19.35 13.06 -38.56
C ASN A 278 19.07 14.01 -37.37
N ARG A 279 19.21 13.54 -36.13
CA ARG A 279 19.02 14.32 -34.89
C ARG A 279 19.90 13.77 -33.77
N PRO A 280 21.23 13.85 -33.92
CA PRO A 280 22.18 13.02 -33.18
C PRO A 280 22.43 13.47 -31.74
N ALA A 281 21.96 14.65 -31.33
CA ALA A 281 22.19 15.15 -29.98
C ALA A 281 21.01 14.83 -29.05
N CYS A 282 21.30 14.20 -27.91
CA CYS A 282 20.34 13.98 -26.86
C CYS A 282 20.31 15.17 -25.89
N PHE A 283 19.20 15.91 -25.89
CA PHE A 283 19.05 17.09 -25.04
C PHE A 283 17.78 16.96 -24.18
N TYR A 284 17.97 16.84 -22.87
CA TYR A 284 16.91 16.57 -21.89
C TYR A 284 16.00 15.38 -22.27
N GLY A 285 16.62 14.30 -22.77
CA GLY A 285 15.91 13.07 -23.13
C GLY A 285 15.19 13.12 -24.48
N ILE A 286 15.46 14.14 -25.30
CA ILE A 286 14.87 14.32 -26.64
C ILE A 286 16.00 14.38 -27.67
N CYS A 287 15.86 13.63 -28.77
CA CYS A 287 16.81 13.71 -29.87
C CYS A 287 16.57 14.97 -30.70
N LYS A 288 17.57 15.84 -30.76
CA LYS A 288 17.54 17.12 -31.48
C LYS A 288 18.54 17.15 -32.63
N ASN A 289 18.14 17.88 -33.67
CA ASN A 289 19.01 18.18 -34.80
C ASN A 289 19.89 19.39 -34.46
N THR A 290 21.20 19.20 -34.43
CA THR A 290 22.16 20.27 -34.12
C THR A 290 22.31 21.29 -35.26
N CYS A 291 21.72 21.05 -36.44
CA CYS A 291 21.62 22.04 -37.51
C CYS A 291 20.57 23.12 -37.24
N GLU A 292 19.59 22.86 -36.38
CA GLU A 292 18.50 23.81 -36.11
C GLU A 292 19.05 25.05 -35.40
N GLY A 293 19.13 26.16 -36.12
CA GLY A 293 19.66 27.44 -35.61
C GLY A 293 21.20 27.55 -35.57
N ALA A 294 21.94 26.57 -36.08
CA ALA A 294 23.41 26.61 -36.08
C ALA A 294 24.01 27.37 -37.27
N CYS A 295 23.37 27.33 -38.44
CA CYS A 295 23.85 27.99 -39.64
C CYS A 295 23.13 29.31 -39.92
N GLY A 296 23.81 30.20 -40.62
CA GLY A 296 23.29 31.50 -41.03
C GLY A 296 22.18 31.38 -42.08
N ILE A 297 21.50 32.50 -42.34
CA ILE A 297 20.38 32.53 -43.29
C ILE A 297 20.88 32.16 -44.69
N GLY A 298 20.22 31.18 -45.33
CA GLY A 298 20.55 30.73 -46.68
C GLY A 298 21.76 29.79 -46.78
N ALA A 299 22.31 29.31 -45.66
CA ALA A 299 23.37 28.31 -45.65
C ALA A 299 22.82 26.88 -45.64
N ASP A 300 23.52 25.97 -46.31
CA ASP A 300 23.31 24.53 -46.19
C ASP A 300 23.96 24.01 -44.90
N CYS A 301 23.21 23.22 -44.12
CA CYS A 301 23.75 22.52 -42.96
C CYS A 301 23.88 21.03 -43.21
N ARG A 302 25.04 20.46 -42.87
CA ARG A 302 25.30 19.01 -42.88
C ARG A 302 25.82 18.56 -41.53
N LEU A 303 25.28 17.46 -41.03
CA LEU A 303 25.72 16.87 -39.76
C LEU A 303 27.00 16.07 -39.96
N ARG A 304 28.01 16.32 -39.11
CA ARG A 304 29.16 15.44 -38.91
C ARG A 304 29.25 15.05 -37.44
N GLY A 305 28.66 13.90 -37.09
CA GLY A 305 28.44 13.53 -35.70
C GLY A 305 27.53 14.54 -35.03
N LEU A 306 27.95 15.10 -33.88
CA LEU A 306 27.23 16.16 -33.18
C LEU A 306 27.48 17.55 -33.77
N THR A 307 28.51 17.72 -34.60
CA THR A 307 28.92 19.03 -35.12
C THR A 307 28.15 19.42 -36.38
N PRO A 308 27.47 20.58 -36.39
CA PRO A 308 26.89 21.13 -37.60
C PRO A 308 27.99 21.74 -38.48
N VAL A 309 28.02 21.36 -39.75
CA VAL A 309 28.91 21.92 -40.77
C VAL A 309 28.08 22.81 -41.68
N CYS A 310 28.34 24.11 -41.65
CA CYS A 310 27.64 25.12 -42.44
C CYS A 310 28.44 25.46 -43.70
N SER A 311 27.77 25.52 -44.85
CA SER A 311 28.38 25.94 -46.12
C SER A 311 27.38 26.72 -46.96
N CYS A 312 27.84 27.67 -47.77
CA CYS A 312 26.94 28.30 -48.73
C CYS A 312 26.62 27.33 -49.89
N PRO A 313 25.35 27.33 -50.36
CA PRO A 313 24.94 26.59 -51.55
C PRO A 313 25.77 27.00 -52.78
N ARG A 314 25.68 26.20 -53.85
CA ARG A 314 26.31 26.56 -55.13
C ARG A 314 25.78 27.91 -55.61
N ASP A 315 26.67 28.75 -56.12
CA ASP A 315 26.39 30.12 -56.63
C ASP A 315 26.05 31.18 -55.55
N MET A 316 26.27 30.85 -54.28
CA MET A 316 26.20 31.80 -53.17
C MET A 316 27.57 31.98 -52.49
N THR A 317 27.79 33.14 -51.87
CA THR A 317 28.99 33.50 -51.11
C THR A 317 28.64 34.23 -49.82
N GLY A 318 29.63 34.50 -48.98
CA GLY A 318 29.48 35.10 -47.66
C GLY A 318 29.90 34.16 -46.54
N ASP A 319 29.52 34.51 -45.30
CA ASP A 319 29.82 33.71 -44.11
C ASP A 319 28.67 32.70 -43.85
N PRO A 320 28.92 31.38 -43.93
CA PRO A 320 27.90 30.35 -43.69
C PRO A 320 27.27 30.36 -42.29
N PHE A 321 27.89 30.98 -41.29
CA PHE A 321 27.35 31.11 -39.94
C PHE A 321 26.55 32.40 -39.75
N VAL A 322 26.68 33.38 -40.65
CA VAL A 322 25.95 34.65 -40.59
C VAL A 322 24.86 34.70 -41.65
N ARG A 323 25.24 34.71 -42.93
CA ARG A 323 24.33 34.81 -44.07
C ARG A 323 25.06 34.51 -45.38
N CYS A 324 24.48 33.60 -46.17
CA CYS A 324 24.84 33.42 -47.56
C CYS A 324 24.01 34.37 -48.43
N ARG A 325 24.67 34.98 -49.42
CA ARG A 325 24.04 35.85 -50.42
C ARG A 325 24.46 35.43 -51.83
N PRO A 326 23.70 35.77 -52.87
CA PRO A 326 24.13 35.53 -54.25
C PRO A 326 25.49 36.15 -54.51
N PHE A 327 26.29 35.47 -55.34
CA PHE A 327 27.56 35.99 -55.83
C PHE A 327 27.33 37.27 -56.64
N THR A 328 28.10 38.31 -56.38
CA THR A 328 28.14 39.54 -57.16
C THR A 328 29.53 39.75 -57.73
N LYS A 329 29.64 40.64 -58.73
CA LYS A 329 30.93 40.92 -59.40
C LYS A 329 31.99 41.41 -58.42
N GLU A 330 31.58 42.11 -57.37
CA GLU A 330 32.45 42.64 -56.32
C GLU A 330 33.16 41.52 -55.56
N ASP A 331 32.51 40.36 -55.40
CA ASP A 331 33.06 39.21 -54.68
C ASP A 331 34.29 38.59 -55.38
N LEU A 332 34.49 38.87 -56.67
CA LEU A 332 35.72 38.49 -57.39
C LEU A 332 36.97 39.10 -56.75
N CYS A 333 36.83 40.22 -56.05
CA CYS A 333 37.92 40.99 -55.45
C CYS A 333 37.99 40.88 -53.92
N GLU A 334 37.22 39.99 -53.29
CA GLU A 334 37.21 39.79 -51.84
C GLU A 334 37.42 38.30 -51.47
N PRO A 335 38.53 37.95 -50.77
CA PRO A 335 39.68 38.79 -50.47
C PRO A 335 40.45 39.16 -51.75
N ASN A 336 41.19 40.29 -51.74
CA ASN A 336 41.91 40.76 -52.91
C ASN A 336 42.88 39.68 -53.44
N PRO A 337 42.65 39.12 -54.64
CA PRO A 337 43.48 38.06 -55.19
C PRO A 337 44.75 38.60 -55.86
N CYS A 338 44.90 39.92 -55.96
CA CYS A 338 46.03 40.57 -56.61
C CYS A 338 47.26 40.65 -55.70
N GLY A 339 48.42 40.83 -56.33
CA GLY A 339 49.69 40.97 -55.62
C GLY A 339 49.76 42.22 -54.73
N THR A 340 50.81 42.32 -53.91
CA THR A 340 51.03 43.49 -53.06
C THR A 340 51.13 44.77 -53.89
N ASN A 341 50.53 45.86 -53.39
CA ASN A 341 50.41 47.17 -54.08
C ASN A 341 49.62 47.14 -55.40
N ALA A 342 48.80 46.11 -55.61
CA ALA A 342 47.83 46.05 -56.69
C ALA A 342 46.40 46.19 -56.17
N ILE A 343 45.55 46.80 -56.98
CA ILE A 343 44.11 46.89 -56.78
C ILE A 343 43.40 45.89 -57.69
N CYS A 344 42.40 45.20 -57.14
CA CYS A 344 41.50 44.35 -57.89
C CYS A 344 40.30 45.16 -58.36
N ILE A 345 39.93 44.99 -59.63
CA ILE A 345 38.66 45.47 -60.18
C ILE A 345 37.89 44.29 -60.77
N PRO A 346 36.56 44.22 -60.58
CA PRO A 346 35.73 43.23 -61.26
C PRO A 346 35.79 43.42 -62.77
N GLY A 347 36.11 42.36 -63.50
CA GLY A 347 36.23 42.40 -64.95
C GLY A 347 35.82 41.09 -65.60
N HIS A 348 36.30 40.86 -66.82
CA HIS A 348 36.06 39.65 -67.59
C HIS A 348 37.33 39.23 -68.34
N ASP A 349 37.46 37.94 -68.64
CA ASP A 349 38.48 37.46 -69.57
C ASP A 349 38.06 37.68 -71.04
N ASN A 350 38.98 37.38 -71.97
CA ASN A 350 38.74 37.50 -73.41
C ASN A 350 37.60 36.59 -73.93
N THR A 351 37.08 35.67 -73.11
CA THR A 351 35.94 34.81 -73.44
C THR A 351 34.62 35.34 -72.88
N GLY A 352 34.65 36.47 -72.17
CA GLY A 352 33.48 37.09 -71.53
C GLY A 352 33.11 36.48 -70.18
N ARG A 353 33.95 35.61 -69.58
CA ARG A 353 33.71 35.08 -68.23
C ARG A 353 34.22 36.07 -67.19
N GLU A 354 33.42 36.27 -66.14
CA GLU A 354 33.76 37.19 -65.05
C GLU A 354 35.04 36.72 -64.32
N ARG A 355 35.99 37.65 -64.14
CA ARG A 355 37.28 37.40 -63.47
C ARG A 355 37.78 38.66 -62.76
N PRO A 356 38.56 38.51 -61.67
CA PRO A 356 39.28 39.64 -61.09
C PRO A 356 40.36 40.13 -62.04
N VAL A 357 40.43 41.44 -62.24
CA VAL A 357 41.48 42.09 -63.02
C VAL A 357 42.37 42.89 -62.07
N CYS A 358 43.67 42.65 -62.12
CA CYS A 358 44.64 43.26 -61.23
C CYS A 358 45.38 44.40 -61.93
N ASN A 359 45.36 45.59 -61.33
CA ASN A 359 46.12 46.75 -61.79
C ASN A 359 47.04 47.24 -60.67
N CYS A 360 48.23 47.74 -61.03
CA CYS A 360 49.08 48.39 -60.04
C CYS A 360 48.43 49.69 -59.55
N LEU A 361 48.55 49.96 -58.25
CA LEU A 361 48.15 51.25 -57.69
C LEU A 361 48.92 52.38 -58.37
N PRO A 362 48.37 53.61 -58.43
CA PRO A 362 49.08 54.76 -58.98
C PRO A 362 50.47 54.92 -58.36
N GLY A 363 51.50 55.04 -59.20
CA GLY A 363 52.90 55.12 -58.76
C GLY A 363 53.62 53.78 -58.66
N TYR A 364 52.96 52.68 -58.98
CA TYR A 364 53.55 51.34 -59.05
C TYR A 364 53.49 50.76 -60.46
N THR A 365 54.46 49.94 -60.83
CA THR A 365 54.57 49.25 -62.12
C THR A 365 55.02 47.80 -61.92
N GLY A 366 54.85 46.95 -62.93
CA GLY A 366 55.23 45.52 -62.87
C GLY A 366 54.03 44.58 -63.02
N ASN A 367 54.13 43.39 -62.43
CA ASN A 367 53.12 42.35 -62.57
C ASN A 367 52.12 42.37 -61.40
N ALA A 368 50.95 42.94 -61.65
CA ALA A 368 49.88 43.12 -60.67
C ALA A 368 49.31 41.83 -60.06
N LEU A 369 49.55 40.64 -60.65
CA LEU A 369 49.15 39.35 -60.06
C LEU A 369 50.11 38.85 -58.98
N THR A 370 51.36 39.29 -59.00
CA THR A 370 52.40 38.80 -58.08
C THR A 370 52.80 39.86 -57.07
N HIS A 371 53.31 40.99 -57.55
CA HIS A 371 53.57 42.19 -56.77
C HIS A 371 53.85 43.35 -57.72
N CYS A 372 53.35 44.53 -57.38
CA CYS A 372 53.72 45.76 -58.04
C CYS A 372 54.88 46.43 -57.30
N LEU A 373 55.88 46.88 -58.06
CA LEU A 373 57.03 47.61 -57.55
C LEU A 373 56.80 49.11 -57.70
N ARG A 374 57.30 49.90 -56.76
CA ARG A 374 57.24 51.35 -56.87
C ARG A 374 57.93 51.78 -58.18
N GLY A 375 57.26 52.60 -58.99
CA GLY A 375 57.82 53.16 -60.20
C GLY A 375 59.03 54.06 -59.91
N GLU A 376 59.82 54.35 -60.94
CA GLU A 376 61.03 55.16 -60.82
C GLU A 376 60.72 56.62 -60.47
N CYS A 377 59.54 57.11 -60.83
CA CYS A 377 59.11 58.48 -60.61
C CYS A 377 57.59 58.58 -60.37
N LEU A 378 57.16 59.52 -59.53
CA LEU A 378 55.76 59.96 -59.46
C LEU A 378 55.52 61.27 -60.22
N SER A 379 56.58 62.07 -60.38
CA SER A 379 56.54 63.37 -61.04
C SER A 379 57.81 63.61 -61.87
N ASN A 380 57.74 64.58 -62.79
CA ASN A 380 58.90 64.95 -63.62
C ASN A 380 60.13 65.34 -62.79
N ASN A 381 59.94 65.93 -61.62
CA ASN A 381 61.02 66.40 -60.75
C ASN A 381 61.87 65.26 -60.17
N GLU A 382 61.37 64.02 -60.15
CA GLU A 382 62.12 62.84 -59.72
C GLU A 382 63.01 62.28 -60.83
N CYS A 383 62.82 62.73 -62.08
CA CYS A 383 63.64 62.32 -63.21
C CYS A 383 64.79 63.30 -63.48
N PRO A 384 65.91 62.83 -64.07
CA PRO A 384 66.92 63.72 -64.62
C PRO A 384 66.32 64.70 -65.64
N GLY A 385 66.81 65.93 -65.73
CA GLY A 385 66.20 67.01 -66.54
C GLY A 385 66.05 66.74 -68.05
N HIS A 386 66.69 65.71 -68.58
CA HIS A 386 66.58 65.23 -69.96
C HIS A 386 65.59 64.06 -70.15
N LYS A 387 64.91 63.63 -69.08
CA LYS A 387 63.90 62.56 -69.05
C LYS A 387 62.61 63.10 -68.48
N ALA A 388 61.47 62.58 -68.91
CA ALA A 388 60.16 62.90 -68.37
C ALA A 388 59.60 61.71 -67.62
N CYS A 389 58.80 61.97 -66.60
CA CYS A 389 58.06 60.93 -65.91
C CYS A 389 56.82 60.57 -66.71
N ILE A 390 56.85 59.42 -67.38
CA ILE A 390 55.73 58.92 -68.19
C ILE A 390 55.44 57.50 -67.73
N ASN A 391 54.19 57.21 -67.36
CA ASN A 391 53.77 55.91 -66.82
C ASN A 391 54.66 55.42 -65.66
N TYR A 392 55.06 56.35 -64.78
CA TYR A 392 55.91 56.10 -63.61
C TYR A 392 57.34 55.60 -63.93
N GLN A 393 57.81 55.82 -65.16
CA GLN A 393 59.18 55.55 -65.60
C GLN A 393 59.84 56.81 -66.13
N CYS A 394 61.14 56.97 -65.88
CA CYS A 394 61.91 58.10 -66.40
C CYS A 394 62.39 57.83 -67.82
N VAL A 395 61.57 58.22 -68.81
CA VAL A 395 61.80 57.97 -70.23
C VAL A 395 62.21 59.23 -70.98
N ASN A 396 62.85 59.09 -72.14
CA ASN A 396 63.19 60.23 -72.99
C ASN A 396 61.88 60.82 -73.59
N PRO A 397 61.54 62.10 -73.32
CA PRO A 397 60.30 62.70 -73.83
C PRO A 397 60.24 62.77 -75.36
N CYS A 398 61.37 62.66 -76.06
CA CYS A 398 61.45 62.74 -77.52
C CYS A 398 60.87 61.53 -78.27
N ILE A 399 60.70 60.38 -77.61
CA ILE A 399 60.27 59.15 -78.28
C ILE A 399 58.83 59.31 -78.80
N GLY A 400 58.68 59.32 -80.13
CA GLY A 400 57.37 59.36 -80.81
C GLY A 400 56.61 60.69 -80.68
N LYS A 401 57.28 61.80 -80.32
CA LYS A 401 56.64 63.11 -80.16
C LYS A 401 56.86 64.10 -81.30
N CYS A 402 58.00 64.05 -81.99
CA CYS A 402 58.30 64.94 -83.12
C CYS A 402 57.96 64.31 -84.46
N ALA A 403 57.66 65.14 -85.47
CA ALA A 403 57.36 64.67 -86.81
C ALA A 403 58.55 64.02 -87.52
N SER A 404 58.26 63.16 -88.50
CA SER A 404 59.28 62.57 -89.37
C SER A 404 60.11 63.65 -90.06
N GLY A 405 61.42 63.65 -89.85
CA GLY A 405 62.36 64.66 -90.38
C GLY A 405 62.61 65.86 -89.45
N ALA A 406 61.99 65.93 -88.28
CA ALA A 406 62.32 66.89 -87.23
C ALA A 406 63.38 66.32 -86.26
N THR A 407 64.23 67.21 -85.73
CA THR A 407 65.15 66.90 -84.63
C THR A 407 64.46 67.12 -83.30
N CYS A 408 64.72 66.27 -82.30
CA CYS A 408 64.18 66.42 -80.96
C CYS A 408 65.27 66.62 -79.92
N GLU A 409 65.12 67.64 -79.09
CA GLU A 409 65.96 67.88 -77.92
C GLU A 409 65.10 67.84 -76.65
N PRO A 410 65.42 67.01 -75.65
CA PRO A 410 64.72 67.03 -74.37
C PRO A 410 65.11 68.27 -73.57
N LYS A 411 64.14 69.10 -73.20
CA LYS A 411 64.37 70.30 -72.37
C LYS A 411 63.29 70.42 -71.31
N ALA A 412 63.70 70.50 -70.04
CA ALA A 412 62.80 70.63 -68.89
C ALA A 412 61.67 69.58 -68.90
N HIS A 413 62.03 68.31 -69.08
CA HIS A 413 61.09 67.17 -69.16
C HIS A 413 60.11 67.22 -70.35
N LEU A 414 60.32 68.10 -71.33
CA LEU A 414 59.48 68.20 -72.54
C LEU A 414 60.29 67.87 -73.79
N ALA A 415 59.60 67.37 -74.82
CA ALA A 415 60.15 67.21 -76.15
C ALA A 415 60.12 68.54 -76.88
N VAL A 416 61.30 69.08 -77.22
CA VAL A 416 61.40 70.29 -78.05
C VAL A 416 61.77 69.87 -79.46
N CYS A 417 60.79 69.92 -80.36
CA CYS A 417 60.98 69.58 -81.76
C CYS A 417 61.44 70.81 -82.54
N LYS A 418 62.48 70.64 -83.38
CA LYS A 418 63.00 71.68 -84.27
C LYS A 418 63.26 71.09 -85.66
N CYS A 419 62.99 71.88 -86.70
CA CYS A 419 63.41 71.50 -88.04
C CYS A 419 64.94 71.68 -88.18
N PRO A 420 65.64 70.70 -88.76
CA PRO A 420 67.08 70.82 -88.98
C PRO A 420 67.43 71.98 -89.94
N PRO A 421 68.68 72.50 -89.91
CA PRO A 421 69.09 73.62 -90.75
C PRO A 421 68.82 73.38 -92.24
N GLY A 422 68.21 74.36 -92.92
CA GLY A 422 67.78 74.23 -94.31
C GLY A 422 66.38 73.64 -94.50
N TYR A 423 65.66 73.33 -93.41
CA TYR A 423 64.26 72.92 -93.42
C TYR A 423 63.39 73.93 -92.66
N SER A 424 62.17 74.15 -93.12
CA SER A 424 61.13 74.98 -92.50
C SER A 424 59.78 74.24 -92.48
N GLY A 425 58.91 74.59 -91.54
CA GLY A 425 57.64 73.91 -91.29
C GLY A 425 57.33 73.82 -89.80
N ASP A 426 56.29 73.06 -89.44
CA ASP A 426 55.96 72.76 -88.05
C ASP A 426 56.66 71.46 -87.64
N ALA A 427 57.55 71.53 -86.66
CA ALA A 427 58.36 70.41 -86.20
C ALA A 427 57.55 69.29 -85.49
N LEU A 428 56.30 69.53 -85.13
CA LEU A 428 55.36 68.51 -84.61
C LEU A 428 54.55 67.82 -85.72
N ILE A 429 54.47 68.43 -86.91
CA ILE A 429 53.64 67.93 -88.02
C ILE A 429 54.49 67.45 -89.20
N SER A 430 55.41 68.28 -89.73
CA SER A 430 56.35 67.93 -90.80
C SER A 430 57.34 69.07 -91.08
N CYS A 431 58.62 68.74 -91.25
CA CYS A 431 59.67 69.67 -91.71
C CYS A 431 59.97 69.46 -93.20
N ARG A 432 60.01 70.55 -93.99
CA ARG A 432 60.24 70.52 -95.45
C ARG A 432 61.41 71.44 -95.84
N GLN A 433 62.11 71.18 -96.94
CA GLN A 433 63.32 71.95 -97.31
C GLN A 433 63.00 73.41 -97.71
N ALA A 434 63.72 74.39 -97.15
CA ALA A 434 63.51 75.82 -97.38
C ALA A 434 64.16 76.29 -98.70
N ARG A 435 63.39 76.89 -99.62
CA ARG A 435 63.93 77.44 -100.89
C ARG A 435 64.67 78.76 -100.64
N THR A 436 65.96 78.83 -100.97
CA THR A 436 66.74 80.08 -100.98
C THR A 436 66.49 80.88 -102.27
N GLN A 437 66.11 82.17 -102.17
CA GLN A 437 66.23 83.11 -103.30
C GLN A 437 67.47 84.02 -103.11
N PRO A 438 68.22 84.36 -104.17
CA PRO A 438 69.36 85.27 -104.08
C PRO A 438 68.94 86.75 -104.00
N VAL A 439 69.66 87.51 -103.18
CA VAL A 439 69.47 88.95 -102.91
C VAL A 439 69.97 89.79 -104.11
N ALA A 440 69.12 90.68 -104.64
CA ALA A 440 69.48 91.60 -105.73
C ALA A 440 70.32 92.80 -105.24
N LYS A 441 71.42 93.11 -105.96
CA LYS A 441 72.29 94.28 -105.75
C LYS A 441 71.66 95.55 -106.36
N TYR A 442 71.60 96.64 -105.59
CA TYR A 442 71.30 97.98 -106.09
C TYR A 442 72.59 98.67 -106.57
N THR A 443 72.59 99.18 -107.80
CA THR A 443 73.61 100.13 -108.31
C THR A 443 73.01 101.54 -108.40
N SER A 444 73.68 102.49 -107.76
CA SER A 444 73.43 103.94 -107.83
C SER A 444 73.88 104.52 -109.18
N CYS A 445 73.09 105.43 -109.77
CA CYS A 445 73.57 106.35 -110.81
C CYS A 445 73.19 107.78 -110.45
N ALA A 446 74.22 108.64 -110.33
CA ALA A 446 74.11 110.06 -110.07
C ALA A 446 73.95 110.86 -111.38
N THR A 447 72.91 111.69 -111.40
CA THR A 447 72.76 113.03 -112.01
C THR A 447 72.98 113.30 -113.52
N CYS A 448 71.87 113.79 -114.11
CA CYS A 448 71.67 115.01 -114.91
C CYS A 448 72.07 115.08 -116.40
N LYS A 449 71.04 115.23 -117.25
CA LYS A 449 70.84 116.46 -118.04
C LYS A 449 69.36 116.80 -118.11
#